data_AF-A0A7J9CRH2-F1
#
_entry.id   AF-A0A7J9CRH2-F1
#
_cell.length_a   1.000
_cell.length_b   1.000
_cell.length_c   1.000
_cell.angle_alpha   90.00
_cell.angle_beta   90.00
_cell.angle_gamma   90.00
#
_symmetry.space_group_name_H-M   'P 1'
#
loop_
_entity.id
_entity.type
_entity.pdbx_description
1 polymer ?
#
loop_
_entity_poly.entity_id
_entity_poly.type
_entity_poly.pdbx_seq_one_letter_code
_entity_poly.pdbx_strand_id
1 'polypeptide(L)'
;MAQEYGFDYELVTYKWPTWLHKQTEKQRIIWAYKILFLDVIFPISLEKVIFVDADQVVRADMGELYDMDIKGRPLAYTPFCDNNKDMDGYRFWRQGFWREHLRGRPYHIRFAITIKLYNALYVVDLVKFRETAAGDNLRDLPNYAQHTVPIFSLPQEWLWCESWCGNASKSRAKTIDLCNNPMTKEPKLQGARRIVSEWTDLDFEARKFTAKILGDELENPDPLPS
;
A
#
# COMPACT_ATOMS: atom_id res chain seq x y z
N MET A 1 14.12 16.39 -7.80
CA MET A 1 13.60 15.51 -6.74
C MET A 1 14.73 14.92 -5.91
N ALA A 2 15.46 13.90 -6.37
CA ALA A 2 16.56 13.27 -5.60
C ALA A 2 17.55 14.27 -4.97
N GLN A 3 18.08 15.20 -5.77
CA GLN A 3 19.01 16.23 -5.29
C GLN A 3 18.37 17.26 -4.33
N GLU A 4 17.09 17.59 -4.53
CA GLU A 4 16.39 18.62 -3.73
C GLU A 4 16.04 18.09 -2.35
N TYR A 5 15.55 16.85 -2.28
CA TYR A 5 15.13 16.20 -1.05
C TYR A 5 16.21 15.29 -0.43
N GLY A 6 17.40 15.20 -1.05
CA GLY A 6 18.55 14.47 -0.52
C GLY A 6 18.36 12.95 -0.41
N PHE A 7 17.79 12.30 -1.43
CA PHE A 7 17.61 10.84 -1.45
C PHE A 7 18.22 10.20 -2.70
N ASP A 8 18.70 8.97 -2.53
CA ASP A 8 19.16 8.11 -3.63
C ASP A 8 18.00 7.28 -4.18
N TYR A 9 18.06 6.94 -5.47
CA TYR A 9 17.06 6.10 -6.12
C TYR A 9 17.73 5.11 -7.07
N GLU A 10 17.11 3.94 -7.19
CA GLU A 10 17.52 2.91 -8.14
C GLU A 10 16.28 2.35 -8.85
N LEU A 11 16.41 2.09 -10.16
CA LEU A 11 15.34 1.51 -10.95
C LEU A 11 15.58 0.01 -11.11
N VAL A 12 14.72 -0.78 -10.48
CA VAL A 12 14.77 -2.25 -10.58
C VAL A 12 13.73 -2.77 -11.57
N THR A 13 14.08 -3.83 -12.29
CA THR A 13 13.17 -4.48 -13.23
C THR A 13 13.45 -5.96 -13.31
N TYR A 14 12.40 -6.75 -13.49
CA TYR A 14 12.50 -8.19 -13.67
C TYR A 14 11.61 -8.62 -14.83
N LYS A 15 12.11 -9.52 -15.67
CA LYS A 15 11.34 -10.00 -16.82
C LYS A 15 10.38 -11.10 -16.38
N TRP A 16 9.12 -10.98 -16.75
CA TRP A 16 8.11 -12.01 -16.48
C TRP A 16 8.56 -13.39 -17.01
N PRO A 17 8.69 -14.42 -16.13
CA PRO A 17 9.17 -15.73 -16.54
C PRO A 17 8.25 -16.42 -17.55
N THR A 18 8.81 -17.22 -18.45
CA THR A 18 8.04 -17.89 -19.51
C THR A 18 7.09 -18.98 -18.98
N TRP A 19 7.42 -19.59 -17.85
CA TRP A 19 6.64 -20.65 -17.21
C TRP A 19 5.47 -20.14 -16.37
N LEU A 20 5.52 -18.88 -15.92
CA LEU A 20 4.46 -18.30 -15.09
C LEU A 20 3.34 -17.76 -15.99
N HIS A 21 2.09 -18.11 -15.67
CA HIS A 21 0.94 -17.72 -16.47
C HIS A 21 0.84 -16.19 -16.62
N LYS A 22 0.95 -15.71 -17.86
CA LYS A 22 0.94 -14.28 -18.17
C LYS A 22 -0.46 -13.70 -18.00
N GLN A 23 -0.53 -12.54 -17.35
CA GLN A 23 -1.75 -11.74 -17.30
C GLN A 23 -1.84 -10.86 -18.56
N THR A 24 -3.03 -10.70 -19.12
CA THR A 24 -3.28 -9.83 -20.28
C THR A 24 -3.59 -8.39 -19.88
N GLU A 25 -4.22 -8.21 -18.72
CA GLU A 25 -4.59 -6.91 -18.17
C GLU A 25 -3.39 -6.24 -17.48
N LYS A 26 -3.00 -5.05 -17.94
CA LYS A 26 -1.85 -4.29 -17.38
C LYS A 26 -1.94 -4.10 -15.87
N GLN A 27 -3.15 -3.87 -15.35
CA GLN A 27 -3.37 -3.66 -13.93
C GLN A 27 -3.02 -4.89 -13.08
N ARG A 28 -3.40 -6.08 -13.55
CA ARG A 28 -3.06 -7.35 -12.89
C ARG A 28 -1.57 -7.64 -12.96
N ILE A 29 -0.92 -7.28 -14.06
CA ILE A 29 0.53 -7.38 -14.18
C ILE A 29 1.20 -6.53 -13.08
N ILE A 30 0.80 -5.27 -12.93
CA ILE A 30 1.34 -4.36 -11.90
C ILE A 30 1.16 -4.96 -10.51
N TRP A 31 -0.02 -5.47 -10.17
CA TRP A 31 -0.26 -6.08 -8.85
C TRP A 31 0.59 -7.32 -8.60
N ALA A 32 0.76 -8.16 -9.62
CA ALA A 32 1.62 -9.32 -9.53
C ALA A 32 3.07 -8.91 -9.26
N TYR A 33 3.58 -7.86 -9.92
CA TYR A 33 4.93 -7.36 -9.65
C TYR A 33 5.13 -6.84 -8.22
N LYS A 34 4.08 -6.29 -7.60
CA LYS A 34 4.17 -5.84 -6.19
C LYS A 34 4.47 -6.99 -5.22
N ILE A 35 4.16 -8.25 -5.55
CA ILE A 35 4.21 -9.35 -4.58
C ILE A 35 4.99 -10.60 -5.04
N LEU A 36 4.86 -11.01 -6.30
CA LEU A 36 5.36 -12.31 -6.76
C LEU A 36 6.87 -12.35 -6.98
N PHE A 37 7.51 -11.20 -7.15
CA PHE A 37 8.93 -11.12 -7.55
C PHE A 37 9.81 -10.40 -6.52
N LEU A 38 9.31 -10.20 -5.30
CA LEU A 38 10.04 -9.50 -4.24
C LEU A 38 11.38 -10.19 -3.90
N ASP A 39 11.43 -11.51 -4.00
CA ASP A 39 12.61 -12.35 -3.82
C ASP A 39 13.71 -12.08 -4.87
N VAL A 40 13.32 -11.82 -6.12
CA VAL A 40 14.23 -11.78 -7.28
C VAL A 40 14.48 -10.38 -7.86
N ILE A 41 13.57 -9.41 -7.62
CA ILE A 41 13.67 -8.06 -8.20
C ILE A 41 14.71 -7.20 -7.48
N PHE A 42 14.97 -7.49 -6.20
CA PHE A 42 15.92 -6.75 -5.37
C PHE A 42 17.25 -7.49 -5.24
N PRO A 43 18.38 -6.75 -5.09
CA PRO A 43 19.68 -7.36 -4.88
C PRO A 43 19.72 -8.17 -3.57
N ILE A 44 20.66 -9.10 -3.47
CA ILE A 44 20.81 -9.98 -2.29
C ILE A 44 21.21 -9.18 -1.05
N SER A 45 21.96 -8.09 -1.23
CA SER A 45 22.40 -7.19 -0.16
C SER A 45 21.28 -6.42 0.52
N LEU A 46 20.08 -6.34 -0.09
CA LEU A 46 18.95 -5.66 0.50
C LEU A 46 18.18 -6.60 1.43
N GLU A 47 18.12 -6.24 2.71
CA GLU A 47 17.53 -7.10 3.75
C GLU A 47 16.03 -6.85 3.94
N LYS A 48 15.58 -5.60 3.82
CA LYS A 48 14.21 -5.21 4.15
C LYS A 48 13.72 -4.10 3.23
N VAL A 49 12.46 -4.19 2.82
CA VAL A 49 11.79 -3.21 1.94
C VAL A 49 10.45 -2.83 2.54
N ILE A 50 10.12 -1.55 2.44
CA ILE A 50 8.79 -1.04 2.75
C ILE A 50 8.14 -0.63 1.44
N PHE A 51 6.94 -1.15 1.20
CA PHE A 51 6.13 -0.73 0.07
C PHE A 51 5.09 0.30 0.53
N VAL A 52 5.09 1.45 -0.12
CA VAL A 52 4.14 2.55 0.05
C VAL A 52 3.41 2.72 -1.28
N ASP A 53 2.08 2.84 -1.27
CA ASP A 53 1.35 3.08 -2.52
C ASP A 53 1.46 4.54 -2.97
N ALA A 54 1.33 4.78 -4.27
CA ALA A 54 1.61 6.10 -4.86
C ALA A 54 0.63 7.20 -4.46
N ASP A 55 -0.54 6.82 -3.95
CA ASP A 55 -1.60 7.70 -3.47
C ASP A 55 -1.67 7.80 -1.94
N GLN A 56 -0.66 7.28 -1.23
CA GLN A 56 -0.56 7.39 0.21
C GLN A 56 0.16 8.68 0.62
N VAL A 57 -0.33 9.29 1.70
CA VAL A 57 0.34 10.40 2.38
C VAL A 57 0.88 9.89 3.71
N VAL A 58 2.17 10.10 3.94
CA VAL A 58 2.89 9.65 5.14
C VAL A 58 3.16 10.86 6.04
N ARG A 59 2.76 10.76 7.31
CA ARG A 59 2.91 11.81 8.34
C ARG A 59 3.88 11.41 9.45
N ALA A 60 4.31 10.15 9.49
CA ALA A 60 5.19 9.61 10.52
C ALA A 60 6.55 9.24 9.93
N ASP A 61 7.53 9.03 10.80
CA ASP A 61 8.83 8.51 10.40
C ASP A 61 8.71 7.04 9.98
N MET A 62 9.07 6.76 8.73
CA MET A 62 9.08 5.40 8.17
C MET A 62 10.19 4.52 8.76
N GLY A 63 11.18 5.13 9.41
CA GLY A 63 12.20 4.42 10.20
C GLY A 63 11.58 3.59 11.32
N GLU A 64 10.52 4.10 11.98
CA GLU A 64 9.81 3.32 13.01
C GLU A 64 9.24 2.00 12.45
N LEU A 65 8.80 2.02 11.20
CA LEU A 65 8.28 0.83 10.53
C LEU A 65 9.40 -0.11 10.08
N TYR A 66 10.55 0.44 9.70
CA TYR A 66 11.74 -0.32 9.34
C TYR A 66 12.31 -1.06 10.55
N ASP A 67 12.40 -0.40 11.70
CA ASP A 67 12.97 -0.94 12.94
C ASP A 67 12.00 -1.83 13.72
N MET A 68 10.73 -1.86 13.33
CA MET A 68 9.71 -2.68 14.00
C MET A 68 10.07 -4.17 13.94
N ASP A 69 10.02 -4.83 15.10
CA ASP A 69 10.15 -6.28 15.17
C ASP A 69 8.87 -6.96 14.67
N ILE A 70 8.95 -7.53 13.47
CA ILE A 70 7.88 -8.30 12.84
C ILE A 70 7.86 -9.78 13.31
N LYS A 71 8.58 -10.10 14.40
CA LYS A 71 8.65 -11.41 15.07
C LYS A 71 9.10 -12.52 14.14
N GLY A 72 10.12 -12.24 13.32
CA GLY A 72 10.70 -13.19 12.36
C GLY A 72 9.77 -13.63 11.23
N ARG A 73 8.68 -12.89 10.98
CA ARG A 73 7.76 -13.17 9.86
C ARG A 73 8.25 -12.50 8.57
N PRO A 74 8.10 -13.12 7.40
CA PRO A 74 8.58 -12.57 6.14
C PRO A 74 7.80 -11.34 5.65
N LEU A 75 6.55 -11.17 6.11
CA LEU A 75 5.65 -10.09 5.67
C LEU A 75 4.94 -9.46 6.86
N ALA A 76 4.75 -8.14 6.80
CA ALA A 76 3.92 -7.39 7.74
C ALA A 76 2.91 -6.51 7.01
N TYR A 77 1.63 -6.62 7.38
CA TYR A 77 0.53 -5.89 6.76
C TYR A 77 -0.34 -5.22 7.80
N THR A 78 -0.83 -4.03 7.47
CA THR A 78 -1.89 -3.38 8.27
C THR A 78 -3.23 -4.06 8.00
N PRO A 79 -3.98 -4.47 9.04
CA PRO A 79 -5.31 -5.04 8.87
C PRO A 79 -6.34 -3.98 8.43
N PHE A 80 -7.49 -4.47 7.96
CA PHE A 80 -8.63 -3.59 7.66
C PHE A 80 -9.17 -2.92 8.92
N CYS A 81 -9.46 -1.62 8.81
CA CYS A 81 -10.27 -0.90 9.80
C CYS A 81 -11.66 -1.53 9.92
N ASP A 82 -12.13 -1.71 11.15
CA ASP A 82 -13.46 -2.20 11.46
C ASP A 82 -14.39 -1.14 12.10
N ASN A 83 -13.92 0.11 12.19
CA ASN A 83 -14.57 1.18 12.94
C ASN A 83 -15.76 1.86 12.21
N ASN A 84 -15.87 1.76 10.89
CA ASN A 84 -17.00 2.35 10.16
C ASN A 84 -18.14 1.34 9.94
N LYS A 85 -19.23 1.46 10.72
CA LYS A 85 -20.40 0.55 10.67
C LYS A 85 -21.19 0.66 9.37
N ASP A 86 -21.20 1.83 8.73
CA ASP A 86 -21.96 2.03 7.48
C ASP A 86 -21.42 1.17 6.33
N MET A 87 -20.15 0.78 6.42
CA MET A 87 -19.49 -0.09 5.45
C MET A 87 -19.56 -1.58 5.79
N ASP A 88 -20.25 -2.00 6.87
CA ASP A 88 -20.34 -3.41 7.26
C ASP A 88 -20.92 -4.30 6.15
N GLY A 89 -21.83 -3.76 5.33
CA GLY A 89 -22.41 -4.47 4.19
C GLY A 89 -21.41 -4.79 3.06
N TYR A 90 -20.32 -4.03 2.95
CA TYR A 90 -19.27 -4.24 1.95
C TYR A 90 -18.11 -5.12 2.47
N ARG A 91 -18.13 -5.52 3.74
CA ARG A 91 -17.11 -6.38 4.36
C ARG A 91 -17.32 -7.84 4.01
N PHE A 92 -17.09 -8.19 2.75
CA PHE A 92 -17.28 -9.56 2.25
C PHE A 92 -16.46 -10.61 3.03
N TRP A 93 -15.32 -10.22 3.63
CA TRP A 93 -14.47 -11.14 4.39
C TRP A 93 -15.10 -11.61 5.71
N ARG A 94 -16.16 -10.95 6.19
CA ARG A 94 -16.94 -11.37 7.37
C ARG A 94 -18.04 -12.38 7.05
N GLN A 95 -18.24 -12.74 5.78
CA GLN A 95 -19.33 -13.61 5.33
C GLN A 95 -18.84 -14.74 4.41
N GLY A 96 -19.60 -15.83 4.35
CA GLY A 96 -19.37 -16.96 3.43
C GLY A 96 -17.99 -17.62 3.55
N PHE A 97 -17.41 -17.94 2.38
CA PHE A 97 -16.15 -18.66 2.24
C PHE A 97 -15.00 -18.04 3.04
N TRP A 98 -14.84 -16.71 3.00
CA TRP A 98 -13.71 -16.04 3.65
C TRP A 98 -13.73 -16.14 5.18
N ARG A 99 -14.91 -16.09 5.80
CA ARG A 99 -15.04 -16.26 7.25
C ARG A 99 -14.56 -17.65 7.70
N GLU A 100 -14.97 -18.69 6.97
CA GLU A 100 -14.58 -20.07 7.24
C GLU A 100 -13.09 -20.30 6.94
N HIS A 101 -12.60 -19.71 5.85
CA HIS A 101 -11.22 -19.83 5.42
C HIS A 101 -10.22 -19.14 6.37
N LEU A 102 -10.58 -17.96 6.90
CA LEU A 102 -9.70 -17.17 7.77
C LEU A 102 -9.56 -17.74 9.19
N ARG A 103 -10.48 -18.60 9.65
CA ARG A 103 -10.45 -19.25 10.98
C ARG A 103 -10.15 -18.30 12.14
N GLY A 104 -10.71 -17.08 12.10
CA GLY A 104 -10.51 -16.05 13.12
C GLY A 104 -9.25 -15.19 12.96
N ARG A 105 -8.43 -15.40 11.92
CA ARG A 105 -7.32 -14.49 11.58
C ARG A 105 -7.87 -13.20 10.93
N PRO A 106 -7.20 -12.05 11.15
CA PRO A 106 -7.56 -10.82 10.47
C PRO A 106 -7.39 -10.95 8.96
N TYR A 107 -8.29 -10.28 8.22
CA TYR A 107 -8.16 -10.14 6.78
C TYR A 107 -7.14 -9.03 6.48
N HIS A 108 -5.99 -9.44 5.95
CA HIS A 108 -4.98 -8.50 5.45
C HIS A 108 -5.26 -8.18 3.98
N ILE A 109 -5.07 -6.91 3.60
CA ILE A 109 -5.54 -6.25 2.36
C ILE A 109 -5.13 -6.93 1.03
N ARG A 110 -4.43 -8.07 1.00
CA ARG A 110 -3.97 -8.67 -0.26
C ARG A 110 -4.14 -10.16 -0.45
N PHE A 111 -4.75 -10.89 0.48
CA PHE A 111 -4.83 -12.36 0.34
C PHE A 111 -5.92 -12.89 -0.60
N ALA A 112 -6.71 -12.00 -1.21
CA ALA A 112 -7.55 -12.37 -2.35
C ALA A 112 -6.91 -11.83 -3.63
N ILE A 113 -6.13 -12.65 -4.33
CA ILE A 113 -5.69 -12.32 -5.71
C ILE A 113 -6.88 -12.11 -6.65
N THR A 114 -8.09 -12.50 -6.23
CA THR A 114 -9.32 -12.33 -6.98
C THR A 114 -10.18 -11.14 -6.55
N ILE A 115 -9.87 -10.40 -5.47
CA ILE A 115 -10.75 -9.34 -4.99
C ILE A 115 -10.01 -8.00 -4.92
N LYS A 116 -10.44 -7.12 -5.82
CA LYS A 116 -10.26 -5.67 -5.86
C LYS A 116 -10.32 -5.03 -4.46
N LEU A 117 -9.22 -5.01 -3.73
CA LEU A 117 -9.03 -4.14 -2.58
C LEU A 117 -7.61 -3.60 -2.65
N TYR A 118 -7.59 -2.34 -3.03
CA TYR A 118 -6.44 -1.59 -3.48
C TYR A 118 -5.76 -0.99 -2.26
N ASN A 119 -4.44 -0.96 -2.31
CA ASN A 119 -3.56 -0.14 -1.49
C ASN A 119 -3.39 -0.61 -0.04
N ALA A 120 -2.19 -1.11 0.25
CA ALA A 120 -1.74 -1.28 1.62
C ALA A 120 -0.26 -0.96 1.70
N LEU A 121 0.06 -0.31 2.80
CA LEU A 121 1.41 -0.26 3.34
C LEU A 121 1.80 -1.66 3.83
N TYR A 122 2.98 -2.14 3.44
CA TYR A 122 3.52 -3.39 3.97
C TYR A 122 5.03 -3.39 4.04
N VAL A 123 5.54 -4.20 4.96
CA VAL A 123 6.97 -4.45 5.16
C VAL A 123 7.28 -5.85 4.71
N VAL A 124 8.42 -6.00 4.04
CA VAL A 124 8.96 -7.28 3.57
C VAL A 124 10.34 -7.43 4.15
N ASP A 125 10.55 -8.50 4.90
CA ASP A 125 11.89 -8.96 5.27
C ASP A 125 12.35 -9.93 4.17
N LEU A 126 13.22 -9.44 3.29
CA LEU A 126 13.69 -10.18 2.12
C LEU A 126 14.54 -11.39 2.50
N VAL A 127 15.24 -11.33 3.63
CA VAL A 127 16.04 -12.45 4.13
C VAL A 127 15.10 -13.61 4.49
N LYS A 128 14.13 -13.35 5.36
CA LYS A 128 13.12 -14.36 5.75
C LYS A 128 12.24 -14.78 4.59
N PHE A 129 11.89 -13.86 3.69
CA PHE A 129 11.07 -14.15 2.52
C PHE A 129 11.76 -15.14 1.56
N ARG A 130 13.08 -15.00 1.36
CA ARG A 130 13.89 -15.94 0.57
C ARG A 130 14.11 -17.27 1.30
N GLU A 131 14.43 -17.25 2.60
CA GLU A 131 14.63 -18.46 3.41
C GLU A 131 13.39 -19.37 3.43
N THR A 132 12.20 -18.75 3.52
CA THR A 132 10.91 -19.46 3.60
C THR A 132 10.33 -19.83 2.24
N ALA A 133 11.01 -19.49 1.14
CA ALA A 133 10.49 -19.61 -0.23
C ALA A 133 9.07 -19.03 -0.37
N ALA A 134 8.80 -17.91 0.32
CA ALA A 134 7.47 -17.30 0.35
C ALA A 134 7.03 -16.84 -1.05
N GLY A 135 7.98 -16.41 -1.89
CA GLY A 135 7.73 -16.06 -3.29
C GLY A 135 7.12 -17.21 -4.10
N ASP A 136 7.67 -18.42 -3.98
CA ASP A 136 7.18 -19.60 -4.70
C ASP A 136 5.80 -20.02 -4.19
N ASN A 137 5.61 -20.04 -2.87
CA ASN A 137 4.29 -20.32 -2.27
C ASN A 137 3.21 -19.34 -2.74
N LEU A 138 3.56 -18.06 -2.92
CA LEU A 138 2.64 -17.03 -3.43
C LEU A 138 2.34 -17.18 -4.92
N ARG A 139 3.28 -17.70 -5.72
CA ARG A 139 3.07 -17.99 -7.15
C ARG A 139 2.16 -19.20 -7.35
N ASP A 140 2.26 -20.20 -6.47
CA ASP A 140 1.51 -21.45 -6.59
C ASP A 140 0.08 -21.35 -6.06
N LEU A 141 -0.14 -20.76 -4.87
CA LEU A 141 -1.44 -20.75 -4.20
C LEU A 141 -1.76 -19.41 -3.51
N PRO A 142 -1.97 -18.34 -4.29
CA PRO A 142 -2.07 -17.00 -3.71
C PRO A 142 -3.26 -16.78 -2.78
N ASN A 143 -4.38 -17.47 -3.02
CA ASN A 143 -5.59 -17.34 -2.20
C ASN A 143 -5.53 -18.13 -0.87
N TYR A 144 -4.55 -19.05 -0.73
CA TYR A 144 -4.41 -19.95 0.42
C TYR A 144 -3.10 -19.73 1.19
N ALA A 145 -2.15 -18.99 0.60
CA ALA A 145 -0.83 -18.82 1.18
C ALA A 145 -0.81 -18.07 2.53
N GLN A 146 -1.92 -17.56 3.07
CA GLN A 146 -1.96 -16.96 4.41
C GLN A 146 -1.76 -18.01 5.51
N HIS A 147 -2.07 -19.27 5.21
CA HIS A 147 -1.80 -20.39 6.12
C HIS A 147 -0.33 -20.83 6.07
N THR A 148 0.30 -20.70 4.91
CA THR A 148 1.68 -21.14 4.66
C THR A 148 2.72 -20.05 4.93
N VAL A 149 2.40 -18.81 4.58
CA VAL A 149 3.26 -17.63 4.72
C VAL A 149 2.79 -16.84 5.94
N PRO A 150 3.56 -16.83 7.04
CA PRO A 150 3.15 -16.13 8.24
C PRO A 150 3.19 -14.62 8.02
N ILE A 151 2.13 -13.92 8.44
CA ILE A 151 2.01 -12.46 8.32
C ILE A 151 1.97 -11.84 9.71
N PHE A 152 2.72 -10.75 9.88
CA PHE A 152 2.63 -9.89 11.06
C PHE A 152 1.55 -8.83 10.84
N SER A 153 0.67 -8.66 11.82
CA SER A 153 -0.33 -7.59 11.81
C SER A 153 0.29 -6.31 12.33
N LEU A 154 0.41 -5.30 11.46
CA LEU A 154 0.86 -3.97 11.88
C LEU A 154 -0.22 -3.25 12.71
N PRO A 155 0.18 -2.33 13.60
CA PRO A 155 -0.76 -1.47 14.32
C PRO A 155 -1.68 -0.67 13.37
N GLN A 156 -2.95 -0.50 13.75
CA GLN A 156 -3.96 0.16 12.89
C GLN A 156 -3.63 1.63 12.58
N GLU A 157 -2.84 2.30 13.42
CA GLU A 157 -2.36 3.67 13.18
C GLU A 157 -1.58 3.82 11.88
N TRP A 158 -0.97 2.74 11.37
CA TRP A 158 -0.18 2.74 10.15
C TRP A 158 -1.00 2.83 8.87
N LEU A 159 -2.31 2.67 8.91
CA LEU A 159 -3.15 2.81 7.71
C LEU A 159 -4.53 3.36 8.09
N TRP A 160 -4.83 4.53 7.55
CA TRP A 160 -6.16 5.14 7.63
C TRP A 160 -6.73 5.36 6.23
N CYS A 161 -8.01 5.09 6.07
CA CYS A 161 -8.76 5.30 4.84
C CYS A 161 -10.16 5.78 5.22
N GLU A 162 -10.65 6.83 4.56
CA GLU A 162 -11.93 7.45 4.90
C GLU A 162 -13.11 6.49 4.76
N SER A 163 -13.07 5.60 3.76
CA SER A 163 -14.17 4.66 3.54
C SER A 163 -14.29 3.68 4.72
N TRP A 164 -13.19 3.12 5.20
CA TRP A 164 -13.21 2.01 6.17
C TRP A 164 -12.97 2.43 7.62
N CYS A 165 -12.23 3.51 7.84
CA CYS A 165 -11.81 3.99 9.16
C CYS A 165 -12.68 5.18 9.60
N GLY A 166 -12.99 5.25 10.89
CA GLY A 166 -13.75 6.38 11.43
C GLY A 166 -12.94 7.69 11.47
N ASN A 167 -13.61 8.84 11.38
CA ASN A 167 -12.95 10.15 11.46
C ASN A 167 -12.19 10.38 12.77
N ALA A 168 -12.64 9.78 13.87
CA ALA A 168 -11.97 9.88 15.16
C ALA A 168 -10.56 9.25 15.19
N SER A 169 -10.24 8.31 14.30
CA SER A 169 -8.90 7.71 14.22
C SER A 169 -7.95 8.47 13.29
N LYS A 170 -8.45 9.47 12.54
CA LYS A 170 -7.65 10.23 11.56
C LYS A 170 -6.51 11.02 12.21
N SER A 171 -6.73 11.59 13.40
CA SER A 171 -5.71 12.35 14.13
C SER A 171 -4.53 11.50 14.61
N ARG A 172 -4.73 10.19 14.76
CA ARG A 172 -3.69 9.22 15.16
C ARG A 172 -3.11 8.46 13.97
N ALA A 173 -3.52 8.79 12.75
CA ALA A 173 -3.08 8.09 11.55
C ALA A 173 -1.65 8.52 11.17
N LYS A 174 -0.76 7.54 11.05
CA LYS A 174 0.61 7.70 10.56
C LYS A 174 0.68 7.75 9.05
N THR A 175 -0.18 6.99 8.37
CA THR A 175 -0.36 7.09 6.91
C THR A 175 -1.84 7.14 6.54
N ILE A 176 -2.13 7.87 5.46
CA ILE A 176 -3.47 8.04 4.92
C ILE A 176 -3.47 7.50 3.49
N ASP A 177 -4.33 6.52 3.23
CA ASP A 177 -4.58 5.96 1.91
C ASP A 177 -5.85 6.55 1.30
N LEU A 178 -5.74 7.01 0.05
CA LEU A 178 -6.85 7.53 -0.75
C LEU A 178 -7.63 6.38 -1.40
N CYS A 179 -8.21 5.56 -0.54
CA CYS A 179 -9.03 4.43 -0.91
C CYS A 179 -10.27 4.83 -1.73
N ASN A 180 -10.65 3.98 -2.68
CA ASN A 180 -11.86 4.20 -3.46
C ASN A 180 -13.09 3.94 -2.58
N ASN A 181 -14.06 4.85 -2.62
CA ASN A 181 -15.33 4.70 -1.92
C ASN A 181 -16.31 3.86 -2.78
N PRO A 182 -16.89 2.76 -2.25
CA PRO A 182 -17.87 1.97 -2.99
C PRO A 182 -19.23 2.67 -3.14
N MET A 183 -19.55 3.64 -2.28
CA MET A 183 -20.81 4.39 -2.30
C MET A 183 -20.74 5.66 -3.14
N THR A 184 -19.59 6.34 -3.17
CA THR A 184 -19.41 7.60 -3.90
C THR A 184 -18.31 7.47 -4.97
N LYS A 185 -18.57 7.96 -6.18
CA LYS A 185 -17.58 7.98 -7.28
C LYS A 185 -16.81 9.30 -7.31
N GLU A 186 -16.31 9.74 -6.17
CA GLU A 186 -15.48 10.94 -6.09
C GLU A 186 -14.10 10.66 -6.75
N PRO A 187 -13.60 11.53 -7.64
CA PRO A 187 -12.25 11.43 -8.17
C PRO A 187 -11.19 11.58 -7.08
N LYS A 188 -10.08 10.83 -7.18
CA LYS A 188 -9.00 10.84 -6.17
C LYS A 188 -8.42 12.23 -5.89
N LEU A 189 -8.33 13.11 -6.89
CA LEU A 189 -7.81 14.47 -6.70
C LEU A 189 -8.72 15.33 -5.81
N GLN A 190 -10.04 15.17 -5.94
CA GLN A 190 -11.00 15.88 -5.08
C GLN A 190 -10.95 15.32 -3.65
N GLY A 191 -10.92 13.98 -3.54
CA GLY A 191 -10.74 13.30 -2.26
C GLY A 191 -9.44 13.72 -1.56
N ALA A 192 -8.32 13.82 -2.27
CA ALA A 192 -7.02 14.23 -1.72
C ALA A 192 -7.09 15.61 -1.04
N ARG A 193 -7.63 16.61 -1.74
CA ARG A 193 -7.78 17.99 -1.24
C ARG A 193 -8.71 18.09 -0.03
N ARG A 194 -9.77 17.27 -0.01
CA ARG A 194 -10.77 17.25 1.08
C ARG A 194 -10.29 16.48 2.30
N ILE A 195 -9.61 15.36 2.09
CA ILE A 195 -9.18 14.44 3.16
C ILE A 195 -7.88 14.93 3.80
N VAL A 196 -6.92 15.39 3.03
CA VAL A 196 -5.58 15.73 3.52
C VAL A 196 -5.36 17.22 3.31
N SER A 197 -5.37 17.98 4.41
CA SER A 197 -5.17 19.44 4.38
C SER A 197 -3.80 19.83 3.82
N GLU A 198 -2.75 19.09 4.15
CA GLU A 198 -1.40 19.38 3.65
C GLU A 198 -1.18 19.01 2.17
N TRP A 199 -2.14 18.32 1.52
CA TRP A 199 -1.95 17.86 0.14
C TRP A 199 -1.81 19.02 -0.85
N THR A 200 -2.52 20.13 -0.62
CA THR A 200 -2.43 21.32 -1.48
C THR A 200 -1.05 21.97 -1.42
N ASP A 201 -0.42 21.97 -0.25
CA ASP A 201 0.91 22.54 -0.05
C ASP A 201 1.98 21.66 -0.70
N LEU A 202 1.85 20.33 -0.56
CA LEU A 202 2.73 19.36 -1.22
C LEU A 202 2.61 19.39 -2.76
N ASP A 203 1.39 19.49 -3.29
CA ASP A 203 1.15 19.65 -4.73
C ASP A 203 1.76 20.97 -5.24
N PHE A 204 1.61 22.05 -4.46
CA PHE A 204 2.20 23.34 -4.80
C PHE A 204 3.75 23.29 -4.80
N GLU A 205 4.37 22.66 -3.81
CA GLU A 205 5.82 22.48 -3.75
C GLU A 205 6.34 21.69 -4.96
N ALA A 206 5.69 20.57 -5.29
CA ALA A 206 6.05 19.74 -6.45
C ALA A 206 5.90 20.47 -7.78
N ARG A 207 4.83 21.25 -7.94
CA ARG A 207 4.62 22.11 -9.13
C ARG A 207 5.69 23.18 -9.22
N LYS A 208 5.98 23.87 -8.11
CA LYS A 208 7.03 24.90 -8.01
C LYS A 208 8.39 24.35 -8.41
N PHE A 209 8.74 23.17 -7.92
CA PHE A 209 9.96 22.48 -8.32
C PHE A 209 9.96 22.16 -9.82
N THR A 210 8.86 21.64 -10.35
CA THR A 210 8.73 21.28 -11.77
C THR A 210 8.89 22.49 -12.68
N ALA A 211 8.23 23.61 -12.36
CA ALA A 211 8.33 24.85 -13.11
C ALA A 211 9.74 25.46 -13.07
N LYS A 212 10.40 25.43 -11.90
CA LYS A 212 11.81 25.85 -11.75
C LYS A 212 12.75 25.08 -12.69
N ILE A 213 12.49 23.79 -12.92
CA ILE A 213 13.29 22.95 -13.82
C ILE A 213 12.94 23.18 -15.29
N LEU A 214 11.67 23.41 -15.61
CA LEU A 214 11.21 23.65 -16.98
C LEU A 214 11.49 25.09 -17.47
N GLY A 215 11.77 26.03 -16.56
CA GLY A 215 11.97 27.43 -16.87
C GLY A 215 10.68 28.23 -17.05
N ASP A 216 9.54 27.66 -16.63
CA ASP A 216 8.22 28.29 -16.70
C ASP A 216 7.96 29.12 -15.43
N GLU A 217 7.43 30.34 -15.58
CA GLU A 217 6.89 31.11 -14.45
C GLU A 217 5.54 30.52 -14.03
N LEU A 218 5.42 30.09 -12.77
CA LEU A 218 4.12 29.67 -12.22
C LEU A 218 3.28 30.90 -11.87
N GLU A 219 2.11 31.02 -12.50
CA GLU A 219 1.02 31.83 -11.96
C GLU A 219 0.61 31.29 -10.58
N ASN A 220 0.46 32.20 -9.61
CA ASN A 220 0.04 31.88 -8.24
C ASN A 220 -1.28 31.09 -8.26
N PRO A 221 -1.46 30.13 -7.32
CA PRO A 221 -2.71 29.40 -7.22
C PRO A 221 -3.85 30.38 -6.89
N ASP A 222 -4.95 30.28 -7.64
CA ASP A 222 -6.18 31.01 -7.34
C ASP A 222 -6.57 30.81 -5.87
N PRO A 223 -6.99 31.87 -5.15
CA PRO A 223 -7.50 31.73 -3.80
C PRO A 223 -8.66 30.73 -3.80
N LEU A 224 -8.67 29.83 -2.81
CA LEU A 224 -9.81 28.96 -2.55
C LEU A 224 -11.11 29.79 -2.56
N PRO A 225 -12.17 29.35 -3.28
CA PRO A 225 -13.44 30.03 -3.22
C PRO A 225 -13.93 30.04 -1.76
N SER A 226 -14.16 31.25 -1.26
CA SER A 226 -14.72 31.58 0.05
C SER A 226 -16.08 30.94 0.29
#